data_AF-A0A533WF77-F1
#
_entry.id   AF-A0A533WF77-F1
#
_cell.length_a   1.000
_cell.length_b   1.000
_cell.length_c   1.000
_cell.angle_alpha   90.00
_cell.angle_beta   90.00
_cell.angle_gamma   90.00
#
_symmetry.space_group_name_H-M   'P 1'
#
loop_
_entity.id
_entity.type
_entity.pdbx_description
1 polymer ?
#
loop_
_entity_poly.entity_id
_entity_poly.type
_entity_poly.pdbx_seq_one_letter_code
_entity_poly.pdbx_strand_id
1 'polypeptide(L)'
;MPYRSKVEINEFRAGRRFSVASLEIHRIHVDHSIPGAYGFIIYTSAGAVVYTGDVRLHGARPEMTQEFMAEAKAAKPVALICEGTRITDIPSEESEQGVFREGNSLVAKHPDALCLPISISRTWIGSGRFTR
;
A
#
# COMPACT_ATOMS: atom_id res chain seq x y z
N MET A 1 -3.05 33.59 17.60
CA MET A 1 -2.97 32.68 16.44
C MET A 1 -4.39 32.43 15.94
N PRO A 2 -4.81 32.92 14.76
CA PRO A 2 -6.21 32.85 14.37
C PRO A 2 -6.57 31.49 13.74
N TYR A 3 -7.66 30.93 14.27
CA TYR A 3 -8.70 30.11 13.61
C TYR A 3 -8.28 29.11 12.52
N ARG A 4 -8.08 27.84 12.90
CA ARG A 4 -8.06 26.71 11.97
C ARG A 4 -9.50 26.49 11.49
N SER A 5 -9.78 26.75 10.21
CA SER A 5 -11.05 26.35 9.60
C SER A 5 -11.30 24.86 9.83
N LYS A 6 -12.55 24.48 10.11
CA LYS A 6 -12.95 23.08 10.32
C LYS A 6 -12.61 22.30 9.05
N VAL A 7 -11.67 21.37 9.13
CA VAL A 7 -11.31 20.50 8.00
C VAL A 7 -12.41 19.45 7.85
N GLU A 8 -13.04 19.42 6.69
CA GLU A 8 -13.99 18.38 6.35
C GLU A 8 -13.22 17.14 5.88
N ILE A 9 -13.38 16.03 6.60
CA ILE A 9 -12.76 14.75 6.27
C ILE A 9 -13.84 13.86 5.67
N ASN A 10 -13.68 13.52 4.40
CA ASN A 10 -14.58 12.62 3.70
C ASN A 10 -13.94 11.23 3.60
N GLU A 11 -14.45 10.30 4.41
CA GLU A 11 -14.02 8.90 4.35
C GLU A 11 -14.49 8.22 3.07
N PHE A 12 -13.71 7.24 2.62
CA PHE A 12 -14.01 6.57 1.39
C PHE A 12 -13.54 5.11 1.34
N ARG A 13 -14.13 4.33 0.41
CA ARG A 13 -13.87 2.88 0.28
C ARG A 13 -13.57 2.47 -1.16
N ALA A 14 -12.78 1.42 -1.33
CA ALA A 14 -12.47 0.80 -2.61
C ALA A 14 -13.73 0.37 -3.38
N GLY A 15 -13.62 0.25 -4.71
CA GLY A 15 -14.69 -0.29 -5.56
C GLY A 15 -15.82 0.68 -5.91
N ARG A 16 -15.79 1.93 -5.40
CA ARG A 16 -16.69 3.00 -5.85
C ARG A 16 -15.88 4.15 -6.43
N ARG A 17 -16.24 4.55 -7.65
CA ARG A 17 -15.79 5.80 -8.24
C ARG A 17 -16.43 6.98 -7.50
N PHE A 18 -15.74 8.09 -7.45
CA PHE A 18 -16.24 9.34 -6.88
C PHE A 18 -15.75 10.51 -7.70
N SER A 19 -16.46 11.63 -7.63
CA SER A 19 -16.09 12.82 -8.37
C SER A 19 -15.50 13.87 -7.45
N VAL A 20 -14.46 14.54 -7.93
CA VAL A 20 -13.92 15.75 -7.32
C VAL A 20 -13.98 16.85 -8.38
N ALA A 21 -14.88 17.81 -8.19
CA ALA A 21 -15.24 18.78 -9.22
C ALA A 21 -15.61 18.07 -10.54
N SER A 22 -14.88 18.34 -11.63
CA SER A 22 -15.10 17.75 -12.95
C SER A 22 -14.33 16.45 -13.20
N LEU A 23 -13.62 15.92 -12.20
CA LEU A 23 -12.77 14.74 -12.34
C LEU A 23 -13.50 13.51 -11.78
N GLU A 24 -13.56 12.43 -12.57
CA GLU A 24 -13.98 11.13 -12.06
C GLU A 24 -12.74 10.35 -11.59
N ILE A 25 -12.78 9.87 -10.35
CA ILE A 25 -11.67 9.18 -9.70
C ILE A 25 -12.06 7.72 -9.44
N HIS A 26 -11.28 6.80 -9.99
CA HIS A 26 -11.34 5.38 -9.72
C HIS A 26 -10.11 4.98 -8.89
N ARG A 27 -10.35 4.56 -7.65
CA ARG A 27 -9.30 4.11 -6.72
C ARG A 27 -9.34 2.60 -6.57
N ILE A 28 -8.17 1.98 -6.60
CA ILE A 28 -8.02 0.53 -6.51
C ILE A 28 -6.91 0.26 -5.50
N HIS A 29 -7.09 -0.78 -4.68
CA HIS A 29 -6.08 -1.12 -3.70
C HIS A 29 -4.75 -1.48 -4.37
N VAL A 30 -3.66 -1.10 -3.73
CA VAL A 30 -2.32 -1.56 -4.09
C VAL A 30 -1.68 -2.22 -2.88
N ASP A 31 -0.77 -3.14 -3.16
CA ASP A 31 0.02 -3.80 -2.13
C ASP A 31 1.03 -2.81 -1.53
N HIS A 32 1.11 -2.79 -0.21
CA HIS A 32 2.03 -1.94 0.53
C HIS A 32 2.19 -2.42 1.99
N SER A 33 3.07 -1.79 2.77
CA SER A 33 3.30 -2.15 4.17
C SER A 33 2.21 -1.69 5.15
N ILE A 34 1.14 -1.06 4.66
CA ILE A 34 0.00 -0.58 5.45
C ILE A 34 -1.33 -0.97 4.78
N PRO A 35 -2.40 -1.21 5.54
CA PRO A 35 -3.72 -1.33 4.96
C PRO A 35 -4.22 0.01 4.39
N GLY A 36 -5.05 -0.05 3.36
CA GLY A 36 -5.66 1.16 2.79
C GLY A 36 -4.75 1.95 1.84
N ALA A 37 -3.67 1.35 1.34
CA ALA A 37 -2.94 1.91 0.20
C ALA A 37 -3.79 1.80 -1.09
N TYR A 38 -3.73 2.84 -1.92
CA TYR A 38 -4.49 2.95 -3.16
C TYR A 38 -3.65 3.53 -4.29
N GLY A 39 -3.83 2.96 -5.48
CA GLY A 39 -3.55 3.61 -6.75
C GLY A 39 -4.82 4.28 -7.29
N PHE A 40 -4.63 5.30 -8.12
CA PHE A 40 -5.71 6.13 -8.65
C PHE A 40 -5.65 6.20 -10.18
N ILE A 41 -6.80 6.02 -10.79
CA ILE A 41 -7.06 6.33 -12.20
C ILE A 41 -7.99 7.53 -12.21
N ILE A 42 -7.49 8.65 -12.73
CA ILE A 42 -8.18 9.95 -12.73
C ILE A 42 -8.60 10.22 -14.18
N TYR A 43 -9.90 10.20 -14.42
CA TYR A 43 -10.46 10.50 -15.73
C TYR A 43 -10.66 12.01 -15.87
N THR A 44 -10.06 12.56 -16.92
CA THR A 44 -10.16 13.98 -17.30
C THR A 44 -10.75 14.09 -18.71
N SER A 45 -11.10 15.31 -19.13
CA SER A 45 -11.53 15.57 -20.52
C SER A 45 -10.45 15.28 -21.57
N ALA A 46 -9.16 15.28 -21.18
CA ALA A 46 -8.04 14.98 -22.07
C ALA A 46 -7.65 13.49 -22.09
N GLY A 47 -8.27 12.66 -21.23
CA GLY A 47 -7.92 11.26 -21.05
C GLY A 47 -7.60 10.90 -19.61
N ALA A 48 -7.25 9.63 -19.38
CA ALA A 48 -6.96 9.11 -18.05
C ALA A 48 -5.51 9.44 -17.62
N VAL A 49 -5.34 9.89 -16.38
CA VAL A 49 -4.06 10.00 -15.70
C VAL A 49 -4.01 8.94 -14.61
N VAL A 50 -2.93 8.17 -14.56
CA VAL A 50 -2.74 7.14 -13.53
C VAL A 50 -1.72 7.63 -12.52
N TYR A 51 -2.04 7.51 -11.24
CA TYR A 51 -1.11 7.75 -10.13
C TYR A 51 -1.01 6.48 -9.29
N THR A 52 0.19 5.90 -9.17
CA THR A 52 0.36 4.60 -8.50
C THR A 52 0.18 4.66 -6.99
N GLY A 53 0.33 5.86 -6.38
CA GLY A 53 0.63 5.94 -4.96
C GLY A 53 1.98 5.28 -4.66
N ASP A 54 2.22 4.94 -3.39
CA ASP A 54 3.34 4.08 -3.01
C ASP A 54 2.93 2.61 -3.24
N VAL A 55 3.55 1.97 -4.23
CA VAL A 55 3.17 0.64 -4.71
C VAL A 55 4.29 -0.35 -4.48
N ARG A 56 3.93 -1.56 -4.05
CA ARG A 56 4.84 -2.71 -4.00
C ARG A 56 4.27 -3.88 -4.77
N LEU A 57 5.14 -4.85 -5.06
CA LEU A 57 4.79 -6.14 -5.66
C LEU A 57 5.23 -7.33 -4.77
N HIS A 58 5.76 -7.05 -3.58
CA HIS A 58 6.38 -8.03 -2.68
C HIS A 58 5.88 -7.91 -1.22
N GLY A 59 4.78 -7.19 -1.02
CA GLY A 59 4.05 -7.11 0.23
C GLY A 59 3.18 -8.35 0.48
N ALA A 60 2.24 -8.23 1.42
CA ALA A 60 1.35 -9.33 1.79
C ALA A 60 0.30 -9.67 0.73
N ARG A 61 -0.08 -8.71 -0.13
CA ARG A 61 -1.22 -8.83 -1.07
C ARG A 61 -0.86 -8.35 -2.48
N PRO A 62 0.18 -8.91 -3.13
CA PRO A 62 0.68 -8.46 -4.44
C PRO A 62 -0.38 -8.50 -5.55
N GLU A 63 -1.39 -9.36 -5.43
CA GLU A 63 -2.50 -9.45 -6.37
C GLU A 63 -3.33 -8.15 -6.44
N MET A 64 -3.36 -7.34 -5.39
CA MET A 64 -4.03 -6.03 -5.40
C MET A 64 -3.33 -5.07 -6.38
N THR A 65 -2.00 -5.03 -6.33
CA THR A 65 -1.22 -4.25 -7.29
C THR A 65 -1.41 -4.75 -8.72
N GLN A 66 -1.50 -6.07 -8.93
CA GLN A 66 -1.73 -6.65 -10.24
C GLN A 66 -3.11 -6.25 -10.81
N GLU A 67 -4.15 -6.26 -9.99
CA GLU A 67 -5.49 -5.77 -10.35
C GLU A 67 -5.44 -4.29 -10.75
N PHE A 68 -4.78 -3.44 -9.94
CA PHE A 68 -4.58 -2.04 -10.27
C PHE A 68 -3.85 -1.85 -11.61
N MET A 69 -2.79 -2.61 -11.87
CA MET A 69 -2.05 -2.53 -13.14
C MET A 69 -2.92 -2.93 -14.34
N ALA A 70 -3.77 -3.94 -14.20
CA ALA A 70 -4.69 -4.37 -15.25
C ALA A 70 -5.69 -3.26 -15.61
N GLU A 71 -6.33 -2.66 -14.60
CA GLU A 71 -7.27 -1.55 -14.76
C GLU A 71 -6.58 -0.29 -15.32
N ALA A 72 -5.39 0.05 -14.82
CA ALA A 72 -4.59 1.16 -15.30
C ALA A 72 -4.24 0.99 -16.79
N LYS A 73 -3.87 -0.22 -17.21
CA LYS A 73 -3.60 -0.54 -18.62
C LYS A 73 -4.86 -0.43 -19.47
N ALA A 74 -6.01 -0.93 -18.99
CA ALA A 74 -7.29 -0.84 -19.69
C ALA A 74 -7.73 0.61 -19.91
N ALA A 75 -7.39 1.52 -18.98
CA ALA A 75 -7.70 2.94 -19.07
C ALA A 75 -6.92 3.71 -20.16
N LYS A 76 -5.87 3.13 -20.75
CA LYS A 76 -5.02 3.74 -21.79
C LYS A 76 -4.59 5.17 -21.42
N PRO A 77 -3.82 5.33 -20.33
CA PRO A 77 -3.56 6.65 -19.77
C PRO A 77 -2.71 7.51 -20.68
N VAL A 78 -2.99 8.81 -20.69
CA VAL A 78 -2.16 9.83 -21.35
C VAL A 78 -0.93 10.19 -20.51
N ALA A 79 -0.96 9.92 -19.21
CA ALA A 79 0.15 10.12 -18.29
C ALA A 79 0.14 9.10 -17.15
N LEU A 80 1.33 8.68 -16.74
CA LEU A 80 1.57 7.85 -15.56
C LEU A 80 2.48 8.60 -14.59
N ILE A 81 2.01 8.77 -13.36
CA ILE A 81 2.77 9.28 -12.23
C ILE A 81 3.07 8.07 -11.35
N CYS A 82 4.33 7.63 -11.34
CA CYS A 82 4.76 6.44 -10.61
C CYS A 82 5.58 6.81 -9.38
N GLU A 83 5.48 6.00 -8.35
CA GLU A 83 6.47 5.93 -7.27
C GLU A 83 7.87 5.68 -7.85
N GLY A 84 8.89 6.26 -7.22
CA GLY A 84 10.28 6.24 -7.70
C GLY A 84 11.31 6.14 -6.59
N THR A 85 10.91 5.68 -5.40
CA THR A 85 11.74 5.60 -4.19
C THR A 85 12.90 4.61 -4.36
N ARG A 86 12.69 3.53 -5.13
CA ARG A 86 13.67 2.44 -5.33
C ARG A 86 14.07 2.23 -6.79
N ILE A 87 13.97 3.25 -7.64
CA ILE A 87 14.23 3.10 -9.08
C ILE A 87 15.70 2.75 -9.41
N THR A 88 16.62 3.11 -8.51
CA THR A 88 18.05 2.82 -8.65
C THR A 88 18.51 1.56 -7.93
N ASP A 89 17.62 0.95 -7.15
CA ASP A 89 17.99 -0.17 -6.30
C ASP A 89 18.14 -1.44 -7.13
N ILE A 90 19.09 -2.29 -6.75
CA ILE A 90 19.22 -3.61 -7.34
C ILE A 90 18.02 -4.45 -6.86
N PRO A 91 17.29 -5.13 -7.76
CA PRO A 91 16.19 -5.99 -7.35
C PRO A 91 16.63 -7.00 -6.29
N SER A 92 15.92 -7.04 -5.17
CA SER A 92 16.11 -8.00 -4.11
C SER A 92 14.88 -8.90 -3.98
N GLU A 93 15.09 -10.17 -3.61
CA GLU A 93 14.04 -11.13 -3.27
C GLU A 93 13.49 -10.88 -1.84
N GLU A 94 13.36 -9.61 -1.45
CA GLU A 94 12.79 -9.25 -0.15
C GLU A 94 11.27 -9.38 -0.19
N SER A 95 10.72 -10.19 0.71
CA SER A 95 9.28 -10.37 0.85
C SER A 95 8.86 -10.29 2.31
N GLU A 96 7.63 -9.83 2.55
CA GLU A 96 7.07 -9.82 3.89
C GLU A 96 7.00 -11.20 4.55
N GLN A 97 6.81 -12.24 3.74
CA GLN A 97 6.86 -13.64 4.20
C GLN A 97 8.28 -14.10 4.52
N GLY A 98 9.29 -13.66 3.77
CA GLY A 98 10.70 -13.89 4.07
C GLY A 98 11.07 -13.33 5.44
N VAL A 99 10.76 -12.05 5.66
CA VAL A 99 11.00 -11.35 6.93
C VAL A 99 10.29 -12.06 8.10
N PHE A 100 9.03 -12.49 7.91
CA PHE A 100 8.29 -13.23 8.93
C PHE A 100 8.96 -14.57 9.29
N ARG A 101 9.41 -15.34 8.29
CA ARG A 101 10.07 -16.63 8.50
C ARG A 101 11.40 -16.47 9.25
N GLU A 102 12.19 -15.49 8.85
CA GLU A 102 13.47 -15.20 9.48
C GLU A 102 13.28 -14.73 10.94
N GLY A 103 12.36 -13.79 11.16
CA GLY A 103 12.00 -13.34 12.51
C GLY A 103 11.56 -14.48 13.42
N ASN A 104 10.70 -15.39 12.93
CA ASN A 104 10.28 -16.56 13.71
C ASN A 104 11.42 -17.54 14.00
N SER A 105 12.34 -17.74 13.05
CA SER A 105 13.51 -18.60 13.27
C SER A 105 14.42 -18.05 14.36
N LEU A 106 14.60 -16.73 14.40
CA LEU A 106 15.38 -16.05 15.43
C LEU A 106 14.73 -16.18 16.82
N VAL A 107 13.41 -15.94 16.92
CA VAL A 107 12.66 -16.13 18.17
C VAL A 107 12.78 -17.58 18.67
N ALA A 108 12.65 -18.57 17.78
CA ALA A 108 12.75 -19.98 18.15
C ALA A 108 14.14 -20.37 18.71
N LYS A 109 15.21 -19.68 18.31
CA LYS A 109 16.59 -19.93 18.79
C LYS A 109 16.87 -19.30 20.16
N HIS A 110 16.04 -18.35 20.60
CA HIS A 110 16.23 -17.61 21.84
C HIS A 110 14.97 -17.67 22.69
N PRO A 111 14.64 -18.83 23.28
CA PRO A 111 13.40 -19.03 24.05
C PRO A 111 13.28 -18.09 25.26
N ASP A 112 14.40 -17.59 25.77
CA ASP A 112 14.47 -16.67 26.91
C ASP A 112 14.42 -15.18 26.52
N ALA A 113 14.38 -14.86 25.22
CA ALA A 113 14.39 -13.49 24.71
C ALA A 113 13.10 -13.14 23.98
N LEU A 114 12.53 -11.96 24.31
CA LEU A 114 11.39 -11.39 23.58
C LEU A 114 11.91 -10.55 22.41
N CYS A 115 11.72 -11.04 21.18
CA CYS A 115 11.98 -10.26 19.97
C CYS A 115 10.65 -9.88 19.31
N LEU A 116 10.35 -8.58 19.26
CA LEU A 116 9.19 -8.03 18.57
C LEU A 116 9.66 -7.26 17.34
N PRO A 117 9.57 -7.83 16.13
CA PRO A 117 9.77 -7.05 14.91
C PRO A 117 8.56 -6.12 14.74
N ILE A 118 8.77 -4.82 14.92
CA ILE A 118 7.75 -3.77 14.76
C ILE A 118 8.08 -2.89 13.57
N SER A 119 7.13 -2.82 12.62
CA SER A 119 6.96 -1.61 11.80
C SER A 119 5.78 -0.84 12.39
N ILE A 120 6.01 0.43 12.73
CA ILE A 120 4.98 1.34 13.28
C ILE A 120 3.77 1.54 12.36
N SER A 121 3.86 1.09 11.11
CA SER A 121 2.80 1.22 10.10
C SER A 121 2.03 -0.09 9.86
N ARG A 122 2.47 -1.24 10.41
CA ARG A 122 1.82 -2.54 10.21
C ARG A 122 0.66 -2.75 11.18
N THR A 123 -0.51 -3.07 10.63
CA THR A 123 -1.63 -3.63 11.39
C THR A 123 -1.50 -5.15 11.37
N TRP A 124 -1.06 -5.73 12.50
CA TRP A 124 -1.15 -7.14 12.96
C TRP A 124 0.20 -7.75 13.36
N ILE A 125 0.32 -8.04 14.67
CA ILE A 125 1.34 -8.92 15.27
C ILE A 125 0.57 -10.11 15.82
N GLY A 126 0.78 -11.29 15.24
CA GLY A 126 0.27 -12.53 15.82
C GLY A 126 0.88 -12.77 17.20
N SER A 127 0.07 -13.26 18.14
CA SER A 127 0.52 -13.68 19.46
C SER A 127 0.90 -15.17 19.45
N GLY A 128 2.07 -15.48 20.02
CA GLY A 128 2.59 -16.83 20.27
C GLY A 128 3.06 -16.98 21.73
N ARG A 129 2.93 -18.19 22.28
CA ARG A 129 2.63 -18.51 23.70
C ARG A 129 3.55 -17.93 24.77
N PHE A 130 2.88 -17.45 25.82
CA PHE A 130 3.35 -17.31 27.19
C PHE A 130 3.27 -18.65 27.92
N THR A 131 4.38 -19.16 28.42
CA THR A 131 4.41 -19.98 29.65
C THR A 131 5.71 -19.68 30.39
N ARG A 132 5.62 -19.51 31.71
CA ARG A 132 6.78 -19.57 32.61
C ARG A 132 7.45 -20.93 32.54
#